data_AF-A0AAU8LT67-F1
#
_entry.id   AF-A0AAU8LT67-F1
#
_cell.length_a   1.000
_cell.length_b   1.000
_cell.length_c   1.000
_cell.angle_alpha   90.00
_cell.angle_beta   90.00
_cell.angle_gamma   90.00
#
_symmetry.space_group_name_H-M   'P 1'
#
loop_
_entity.id
_entity.type
_entity.pdbx_description
1 polymer ?
#
loop_
_entity_poly.entity_id
_entity_poly.type
_entity_poly.pdbx_seq_one_letter_code
_entity_poly.pdbx_strand_id
1 'polypeptide(L)'
;MELGDIAVGVIGLLLIFIGYLFLDIVLEFFVLAPGYLICRLLYSKRVDPDNGRVVFVSIVFWGAVIAAGLYIFPYFQKQCAIDSCLDSGGRYDYQHEVCIQ
;
A
#
# COMPACT_ATOMS: atom_id res chain seq x y z
N MET A 1 44.23 8.76 -7.83
CA MET A 1 42.79 8.60 -7.58
C MET A 1 42.46 7.19 -7.98
N GLU A 2 42.14 6.33 -7.01
CA GLU A 2 41.93 4.91 -7.29
C GLU A 2 40.60 4.73 -8.03
N LEU A 3 40.55 3.78 -8.96
CA LEU A 3 39.35 3.46 -9.74
C LEU A 3 38.14 3.16 -8.83
N GLY A 4 38.38 2.69 -7.61
CA GLY A 4 37.35 2.43 -6.60
C GLY A 4 36.62 3.70 -6.14
N ASP A 5 37.32 4.82 -5.92
CA ASP A 5 36.69 6.07 -5.47
C ASP A 5 35.75 6.65 -6.53
N ILE A 6 36.15 6.54 -7.81
CA ILE A 6 35.35 6.99 -8.95
C ILE A 6 34.10 6.10 -9.09
N ALA A 7 34.26 4.78 -8.96
CA ALA A 7 33.15 3.83 -9.05
C ALA A 7 32.10 4.08 -7.95
N VAL A 8 32.54 4.29 -6.70
CA VAL A 8 31.64 4.58 -5.57
C VAL A 8 30.88 5.90 -5.80
N GLY A 9 31.57 6.95 -6.27
CA GLY A 9 30.92 8.23 -6.57
C GLY A 9 29.83 8.12 -7.65
N VAL A 10 30.12 7.41 -8.74
CA VAL A 10 29.16 7.22 -9.84
C VAL A 10 27.96 6.37 -9.41
N ILE A 11 28.20 5.28 -8.67
CA ILE A 11 27.14 4.41 -8.15
C ILE A 11 26.24 5.19 -7.18
N GLY A 12 26.81 6.00 -6.29
CA GLY A 12 26.04 6.84 -5.37
C GLY A 12 25.10 7.81 -6.10
N LEU A 13 25.60 8.44 -7.17
CA LEU A 13 24.81 9.37 -7.97
C LEU A 13 23.69 8.67 -8.75
N LEU A 14 23.97 7.48 -9.28
CA LEU A 14 22.95 6.63 -9.92
C LEU A 14 21.87 6.19 -8.94
N LEU A 15 22.23 5.78 -7.72
CA LEU A 15 21.27 5.37 -6.70
C LEU A 15 20.36 6.51 -6.27
N ILE A 16 20.90 7.73 -6.13
CA ILE A 16 20.09 8.92 -5.83
C ILE A 16 19.10 9.20 -6.97
N PHE A 17 19.57 9.16 -8.21
CA PHE A 17 18.71 9.35 -9.38
C PHE A 17 17.58 8.31 -9.47
N ILE A 18 17.93 7.03 -9.29
CA ILE A 18 16.95 5.92 -9.26
C ILE A 18 15.97 6.11 -8.10
N GLY A 19 16.46 6.55 -6.94
CA GLY A 19 15.63 6.84 -5.77
C GLY A 19 14.60 7.94 -6.06
N TYR A 20 15.00 9.05 -6.68
CA TYR A 20 14.08 10.12 -7.08
C TYR A 20 13.07 9.64 -8.12
N LEU A 21 13.51 8.92 -9.15
CA LEU A 21 12.62 8.36 -10.18
C LEU A 21 11.58 7.43 -9.56
N PHE A 22 12.02 6.57 -8.64
CA PHE A 22 11.12 5.66 -7.95
C PHE A 22 10.11 6.43 -7.09
N LEU A 23 10.55 7.45 -6.36
CA LEU A 23 9.69 8.27 -5.51
C LEU A 23 8.63 9.01 -6.35
N ASP A 24 9.02 9.58 -7.48
CA ASP A 24 8.10 10.24 -8.41
C ASP A 24 7.04 9.27 -8.94
N ILE A 25 7.46 8.09 -9.41
CA ILE A 25 6.54 7.05 -9.91
C ILE A 25 5.59 6.59 -8.79
N VAL A 26 6.10 6.38 -7.58
CA VAL A 26 5.28 5.98 -6.43
C VAL A 26 4.30 7.08 -6.07
N LEU A 27 4.72 8.34 -5.99
CA LEU A 27 3.81 9.45 -5.68
C LEU A 27 2.75 9.63 -6.76
N GLU A 28 3.12 9.58 -8.03
CA GLU A 28 2.16 9.71 -9.12
C GLU A 28 1.14 8.55 -9.10
N PHE A 29 1.62 7.32 -8.93
CA PHE A 29 0.75 6.15 -8.94
C PHE A 29 -0.10 6.01 -7.68
N PHE A 30 0.46 6.24 -6.49
CA PHE A 30 -0.29 6.10 -5.24
C PHE A 30 -1.11 7.35 -4.93
N VAL A 31 -0.64 8.56 -5.21
CA VAL A 31 -1.35 9.78 -4.83
C VAL A 31 -2.22 10.28 -5.99
N LEU A 32 -1.68 10.49 -7.19
CA LEU A 32 -2.45 11.14 -8.25
C LEU A 32 -3.42 10.17 -8.96
N ALA A 33 -2.99 8.94 -9.25
CA ALA A 33 -3.80 8.00 -10.03
C ALA A 33 -5.17 7.65 -9.40
N PRO A 34 -5.29 7.25 -8.11
CA PRO A 34 -6.60 6.89 -7.54
C PRO A 34 -7.53 8.10 -7.44
N GLY A 35 -7.01 9.25 -7.00
CA GLY A 35 -7.79 10.49 -6.93
C GLY A 35 -8.31 10.91 -8.31
N TYR A 36 -7.47 10.79 -9.34
CA TYR A 36 -7.84 11.12 -10.72
C TYR A 36 -8.89 10.15 -11.25
N LEU A 37 -8.70 8.84 -11.07
CA LEU A 37 -9.65 7.82 -11.50
C LEU A 37 -11.03 7.99 -10.85
N ILE A 38 -11.05 8.22 -9.53
CA ILE A 38 -12.30 8.45 -8.80
C ILE A 38 -12.97 9.74 -9.27
N CYS A 39 -12.21 10.85 -9.38
CA CYS A 39 -12.76 12.10 -9.90
C CYS A 39 -13.30 11.95 -11.33
N ARG A 40 -12.58 11.24 -12.19
CA ARG A 40 -12.99 11.00 -13.58
C ARG A 40 -14.28 10.17 -13.65
N LEU A 41 -14.38 9.13 -12.82
CA LEU A 41 -15.56 8.27 -12.75
C LEU A 41 -16.79 9.04 -12.26
N LEU A 42 -16.64 9.86 -11.22
CA LEU A 42 -17.76 10.57 -10.58
C LEU A 42 -18.21 11.83 -11.34
N TYR A 43 -17.30 12.54 -11.99
CA TYR A 43 -17.60 13.86 -12.55
C TYR A 43 -17.69 13.90 -14.09
N SER A 44 -17.36 12.81 -14.81
CA SER A 44 -17.53 12.58 -16.26
C SER A 44 -16.94 13.62 -17.24
N LYS A 45 -16.53 14.80 -16.78
CA LYS A 45 -15.93 15.88 -17.57
C LYS A 45 -14.43 15.92 -17.36
N ARG A 46 -13.70 16.58 -18.27
CA ARG A 46 -12.24 16.77 -18.25
C ARG A 46 -11.78 17.12 -16.83
N VAL A 47 -11.27 16.13 -16.10
CA VAL A 47 -10.65 16.31 -14.79
C VAL A 47 -9.21 16.67 -15.05
N ASP A 48 -8.82 17.83 -14.53
CA ASP A 48 -7.42 18.23 -14.50
C ASP A 48 -6.72 17.43 -13.38
N PRO A 49 -5.70 16.62 -13.68
CA PRO A 49 -4.96 15.84 -12.69
C PRO A 49 -4.26 16.70 -11.65
N ASP A 50 -3.89 17.94 -11.99
CA ASP A 50 -3.18 18.87 -11.10
C ASP A 50 -4.14 19.66 -10.19
N ASN A 51 -5.45 19.43 -10.32
CA ASN A 51 -6.45 20.06 -9.49
C ASN A 51 -6.30 19.56 -8.05
N GLY A 52 -6.26 20.47 -7.07
CA GLY A 52 -6.23 20.13 -5.64
C GLY A 52 -7.36 19.19 -5.18
N ARG A 53 -8.47 19.12 -5.94
CA ARG A 53 -9.53 18.13 -5.71
C ARG A 53 -9.06 16.68 -5.89
N VAL A 54 -8.20 16.40 -6.86
CA VAL A 54 -7.66 15.05 -7.12
C VAL A 54 -6.84 14.59 -5.92
N VAL A 55 -5.94 15.45 -5.43
CA VAL A 55 -5.13 15.19 -4.23
C VAL A 55 -6.02 14.96 -3.01
N PHE A 56 -7.03 15.81 -2.79
CA PHE A 56 -7.96 15.65 -1.67
C PHE A 56 -8.72 14.30 -1.72
N VAL A 57 -9.28 13.94 -2.89
CA VAL A 57 -10.00 12.68 -3.06
C VAL A 57 -9.08 11.48 -2.84
N SER A 58 -7.83 11.57 -3.29
CA SER A 58 -6.83 10.52 -3.04
C SER A 58 -6.53 10.33 -1.55
N ILE A 59 -6.32 11.42 -0.82
CA ILE A 59 -6.09 11.36 0.65
C ILE A 59 -7.29 10.71 1.35
N VAL A 60 -8.51 11.11 0.99
CA VAL A 60 -9.74 10.51 1.55
C VAL A 60 -9.84 9.02 1.19
N PHE A 61 -9.52 8.65 -0.05
CA PHE A 61 -9.49 7.26 -0.49
C PHE A 61 -8.52 6.42 0.34
N TRP A 62 -7.27 6.86 0.50
CA TRP A 62 -6.29 6.14 1.33
C TRP A 62 -6.68 6.09 2.80
N GLY A 63 -7.24 7.17 3.34
CA GLY A 63 -7.80 7.18 4.69
C GLY A 63 -8.89 6.11 4.87
N ALA A 64 -9.78 5.97 3.88
CA ALA A 64 -10.80 4.94 3.88
C ALA A 64 -10.23 3.52 3.73
N VAL A 65 -9.23 3.32 2.86
CA VAL A 65 -8.55 2.03 2.70
C VAL A 65 -7.86 1.60 3.99
N ILE A 66 -7.15 2.51 4.66
CA ILE A 66 -6.49 2.24 5.94
C ILE A 66 -7.53 1.90 7.01
N ALA A 67 -8.60 2.71 7.14
CA ALA A 67 -9.66 2.46 8.11
C ALA A 67 -10.35 1.10 7.88
N ALA A 68 -10.67 0.78 6.62
CA ALA A 68 -11.23 -0.51 6.24
C ALA A 68 -10.26 -1.65 6.55
N GLY A 69 -8.98 -1.48 6.25
CA GLY A 69 -7.93 -2.45 6.58
C GLY A 69 -7.86 -2.73 8.08
N LEU A 70 -7.81 -1.69 8.92
CA LEU A 70 -7.80 -1.83 10.38
C LEU A 70 -9.05 -2.53 10.92
N TYR A 71 -10.21 -2.28 10.33
CA TYR A 71 -11.46 -2.93 10.72
C TYR A 71 -11.50 -4.41 10.33
N ILE A 72 -11.00 -4.75 9.14
CA ILE A 72 -11.10 -6.08 8.53
C ILE A 72 -9.94 -7.01 8.97
N PHE A 73 -8.77 -6.46 9.27
CA PHE A 73 -7.58 -7.20 9.69
C PHE A 73 -7.80 -8.19 10.85
N PRO A 74 -8.46 -7.83 11.98
CA PRO A 74 -8.68 -8.78 13.07
C PRO A 74 -9.56 -9.95 12.65
N TYR A 75 -10.52 -9.76 11.74
CA TYR A 75 -11.34 -10.85 11.22
C TYR A 75 -10.49 -11.83 10.41
N PHE A 76 -9.61 -11.34 9.53
CA PHE A 76 -8.70 -12.20 8.77
C PHE A 76 -7.73 -12.96 9.67
N GLN A 77 -7.16 -12.31 10.68
CA GLN A 77 -6.27 -12.99 11.62
C GLN A 77 -6.95 -14.15 12.33
N LYS A 78 -8.20 -13.96 12.78
CA LYS A 78 -9.00 -15.04 13.38
C LYS A 78 -9.23 -16.18 12.40
N GLN A 79 -9.59 -15.89 11.15
CA GLN A 79 -9.83 -16.93 10.15
C GLN A 79 -8.55 -17.72 9.82
N CYS A 80 -7.41 -17.06 9.66
CA CYS A 80 -6.13 -17.74 9.47
C CYS A 80 -5.74 -18.62 10.67
N ALA A 81 -6.04 -18.17 11.89
CA ALA A 81 -5.77 -18.97 13.09
C ALA A 81 -6.67 -20.22 13.16
N ILE A 82 -7.94 -20.11 12.74
CA ILE A 82 -8.87 -21.24 12.65
C ILE A 82 -8.37 -22.24 11.62
N ASP A 83 -8.07 -21.76 10.41
CA ASP A 83 -7.60 -22.58 9.28
C ASP A 83 -6.32 -23.35 9.66
N SER A 84 -5.33 -22.64 10.21
CA SER A 84 -4.09 -23.25 10.69
C SER A 84 -4.30 -24.30 11.78
N CYS A 85 -5.29 -24.11 12.67
CA CYS A 85 -5.61 -25.08 13.71
C CYS A 85 -6.21 -26.36 13.11
N LEU A 86 -7.16 -26.21 12.17
CA LEU A 86 -7.83 -27.34 11.53
C LEU A 86 -6.86 -28.14 10.64
N ASP A 87 -5.98 -27.47 9.90
CA ASP A 87 -4.96 -28.11 9.06
C ASP A 87 -3.94 -28.92 9.87
N SER A 88 -3.69 -28.51 11.12
CA SER A 88 -2.83 -29.26 12.05
C SER A 88 -3.49 -30.51 12.65
N GLY A 89 -4.77 -30.76 12.32
CA GLY A 89 -5.57 -31.85 12.89
C GLY A 89 -6.18 -31.54 14.26
N GLY A 90 -6.03 -30.30 14.74
CA GLY A 90 -6.65 -29.83 15.98
C GLY A 90 -8.14 -29.51 15.84
N ARG A 91 -8.76 -29.08 16.95
CA ARG A 91 -10.14 -28.58 16.99
C ARG A 91 -10.13 -27.17 17.55
N TYR A 92 -10.64 -26.21 16.77
CA TYR A 92 -10.72 -24.83 17.21
C TYR A 92 -11.92 -24.61 18.16
N ASP A 93 -11.66 -24.09 19.35
CA ASP A 93 -12.68 -23.67 20.31
C ASP A 93 -13.06 -22.21 20.05
N TYR A 94 -14.26 -22.01 19.51
CA TYR A 94 -14.79 -20.68 19.20
C TYR A 94 -15.20 -19.87 20.43
N GLN A 95 -15.43 -20.50 21.58
CA GLN A 95 -15.79 -19.79 22.81
C GLN A 95 -14.58 -19.18 23.50
N HIS A 96 -13.45 -19.90 23.48
CA HIS A 96 -12.22 -19.49 24.14
C HIS A 96 -11.16 -18.95 23.16
N GLU A 97 -11.43 -18.98 21.84
CA GLU A 97 -10.54 -18.55 20.76
C GLU A 97 -9.17 -19.28 20.76
N VAL A 98 -9.17 -20.55 21.16
CA VAL A 98 -7.95 -21.38 21.28
C VAL A 98 -8.03 -22.64 20.42
N CYS A 99 -6.88 -23.09 19.95
CA CYS A 99 -6.77 -24.41 19.30
C CYS A 99 -6.58 -25.50 20.37
N ILE A 100 -7.47 -26.49 20.36
CA ILE A 100 -7.38 -27.69 21.21
C ILE A 100 -6.73 -28.80 20.38
N GLN A 101 -5.67 -29.40 20.90
CA GLN A 101 -4.92 -30.47 20.24
C GLN A 101 -5.39 -31.86 20.70
#